data_AF-A0A5D0WM08-F1
#
_entry.id   AF-A0A5D0WM08-F1
#
_cell.length_a   1.000
_cell.length_b   1.000
_cell.length_c   1.000
_cell.angle_alpha   90.00
_cell.angle_beta   90.00
_cell.angle_gamma   90.00
#
_symmetry.space_group_name_H-M   'P 1'
#
loop_
_entity.id
_entity.type
_entity.pdbx_description
1 polymer ?
#
loop_
_entity_poly.entity_id
_entity_poly.type
_entity_poly.pdbx_seq_one_letter_code
_entity_poly.pdbx_strand_id
1 'polypeptide(L)'
;MGDVNGLKMTNDAFGHLAGDSLLIAARQVLTGCCRPTDVVVRWGGDEFVILLPNTDEEIVKQRMSKMIDAVASCRVDQVLFSKLFALNFIIISQNKRRYRIKYSAA
;
A
#
# COMPACT_ATOMS: atom_id res chain seq x y z
N MET A 1 13.18 -4.79 21.01
CA MET A 1 11.93 -4.05 20.72
C MET A 1 11.60 -4.34 19.27
N GLY A 2 10.74 -5.35 19.05
CA GLY A 2 10.57 -5.99 17.74
C GLY A 2 9.71 -5.16 16.82
N ASP A 3 10.30 -4.69 15.73
CA ASP A 3 9.57 -4.24 14.56
C ASP A 3 8.92 -5.47 13.93
N VAL A 4 7.63 -5.68 14.23
CA VAL A 4 6.87 -6.80 13.70
C VAL A 4 6.22 -6.33 12.40
N ASN A 5 7.03 -6.26 11.35
CA ASN A 5 6.58 -5.94 10.00
C ASN A 5 5.46 -6.93 9.62
N GLY A 6 4.32 -6.43 9.12
CA GLY A 6 3.17 -7.26 8.76
C GLY A 6 3.54 -8.31 7.69
N LEU A 7 4.48 -7.94 6.81
CA LEU A 7 5.09 -8.88 5.86
C LEU A 7 5.84 -10.02 6.54
N LYS A 8 6.55 -9.76 7.64
CA LYS A 8 7.31 -10.78 8.37
C LYS A 8 6.36 -11.76 9.05
N MET A 9 5.30 -11.27 9.70
CA MET A 9 4.27 -12.15 10.27
C MET A 9 3.64 -13.05 9.20
N THR A 10 3.33 -12.49 8.04
CA THR A 10 2.76 -13.29 6.94
C THR A 10 3.75 -14.31 6.40
N ASN A 11 5.01 -13.92 6.21
CA ASN A 11 6.06 -14.86 5.77
C ASN A 11 6.26 -15.99 6.78
N ASP A 12 6.22 -15.69 8.08
CA ASP A 12 6.39 -16.67 9.14
C ASP A 12 5.15 -17.59 9.24
N ALA A 13 3.94 -17.09 8.98
CA ALA A 13 2.68 -17.84 9.08
C ALA A 13 2.30 -18.64 7.82
N PHE A 14 2.60 -18.12 6.63
CA PHE A 14 2.15 -18.66 5.34
C PHE A 14 3.29 -18.93 4.35
N GLY A 15 4.54 -18.67 4.74
CA GLY A 15 5.72 -18.81 3.91
C GLY A 15 5.97 -17.62 2.98
N HIS A 16 7.20 -17.52 2.47
CA HIS A 16 7.64 -16.41 1.62
C HIS A 16 6.84 -16.26 0.33
N LEU A 17 6.32 -17.35 -0.23
CA LEU A 17 5.50 -17.31 -1.45
C LEU A 17 4.18 -16.56 -1.25
N ALA A 18 3.58 -16.66 -0.05
CA ALA A 18 2.38 -15.92 0.30
C ALA A 18 2.68 -14.42 0.47
N GLY A 19 3.82 -14.09 1.07
CA GLY A 19 4.28 -12.70 1.16
C GLY A 19 4.54 -12.06 -0.21
N ASP A 20 5.19 -12.78 -1.13
CA ASP A 20 5.40 -12.30 -2.50
C ASP A 20 4.08 -12.09 -3.24
N SER A 21 3.13 -13.00 -3.08
CA SER A 21 1.79 -12.88 -3.67
C SER A 21 1.04 -11.65 -3.14
N LEU A 22 1.16 -11.36 -1.84
CA LEU A 22 0.63 -10.12 -1.25
C LEU A 22 1.30 -8.88 -1.84
N LEU A 23 2.62 -8.87 -2.00
CA LEU A 23 3.33 -7.73 -2.58
C LEU A 23 2.92 -7.47 -4.03
N ILE A 24 2.70 -8.54 -4.80
CA ILE A 24 2.19 -8.46 -6.18
C ILE A 24 0.76 -7.90 -6.19
N ALA A 25 -0.11 -8.40 -5.31
CA ALA A 25 -1.49 -7.91 -5.19
C ALA A 25 -1.54 -6.44 -4.77
N ALA A 26 -0.72 -6.04 -3.79
CA ALA A 26 -0.57 -4.66 -3.38
C ALA A 26 -0.18 -3.78 -4.57
N ARG A 27 0.82 -4.19 -5.35
CA ARG A 27 1.21 -3.48 -6.58
C ARG A 27 0.03 -3.32 -7.53
N GLN A 28 -0.72 -4.38 -7.80
CA GLN A 28 -1.88 -4.35 -8.70
C GLN A 28 -2.97 -3.39 -8.22
N VAL A 29 -3.32 -3.45 -6.93
CA VAL A 29 -4.33 -2.55 -6.35
C VAL A 29 -3.87 -1.09 -6.43
N LEU A 30 -2.64 -0.80 -5.99
CA LEU A 30 -2.12 0.57 -5.97
C LEU A 30 -1.99 1.16 -7.37
N THR A 31 -1.47 0.38 -8.32
CA THR A 31 -1.37 0.80 -9.73
C THR A 31 -2.75 0.98 -10.37
N GLY A 32 -3.75 0.15 -10.02
CA GLY A 32 -5.13 0.30 -10.47
C GLY A 32 -5.82 1.57 -9.94
N CYS A 33 -5.39 2.08 -8.78
CA CYS A 33 -5.87 3.36 -8.24
C CYS A 33 -5.11 4.59 -8.78
N CYS A 34 -4.04 4.40 -9.56
CA CYS A 34 -3.16 5.45 -10.06
C CYS A 34 -3.40 5.75 -11.54
N ARG A 35 -3.10 6.99 -11.95
CA ARG A 35 -3.01 7.38 -13.37
C ARG A 35 -1.67 6.92 -13.96
N PRO A 36 -1.56 6.82 -15.30
CA PRO A 36 -0.29 6.52 -15.97
C PRO A 36 0.85 7.51 -15.65
N THR A 37 0.52 8.74 -15.28
CA THR A 37 1.49 9.78 -14.89
C THR A 37 1.98 9.64 -13.46
N ASP A 38 1.28 8.86 -12.64
CA ASP A 38 1.63 8.64 -11.24
C ASP A 38 2.66 7.52 -11.15
N VAL A 39 3.53 7.59 -10.15
CA VAL A 39 4.60 6.60 -9.99
C VAL A 39 4.41 5.87 -8.68
N VAL A 40 4.23 4.55 -8.75
CA VAL A 40 4.20 3.67 -7.58
C VAL A 40 5.54 2.96 -7.47
N VAL A 41 6.23 3.15 -6.36
CA VAL A 41 7.55 2.56 -6.07
C VAL A 41 7.45 1.75 -4.79
N ARG A 42 8.02 0.54 -4.79
CA ARG A 42 8.28 -0.19 -3.54
C ARG A 42 9.62 0.25 -2.99
N TRP A 43 9.62 0.90 -1.83
CA TRP A 43 10.83 1.47 -1.21
C TRP A 43 11.60 0.45 -0.37
N GLY A 44 10.87 -0.47 0.26
CA GLY A 44 11.43 -1.52 1.11
C GLY A 44 10.36 -2.57 1.41
N GLY A 45 10.72 -3.59 2.21
CA GLY A 45 9.86 -4.70 2.67
C GLY A 45 8.38 -4.59 2.28
N ASP A 46 7.60 -3.89 3.11
CA ASP A 46 6.18 -3.57 2.96
C ASP A 46 5.89 -2.07 2.75
N GLU A 47 6.92 -1.28 2.39
CA GLU A 47 6.79 0.17 2.20
C GLU A 47 6.63 0.53 0.72
N PHE A 48 5.58 1.31 0.42
CA PHE A 48 5.30 1.82 -0.91
C PHE A 48 5.28 3.37 -0.92
N VAL A 49 5.82 3.94 -1.98
CA VAL A 49 5.86 5.39 -2.23
C VAL A 49 5.08 5.65 -3.50
N ILE A 50 4.14 6.59 -3.45
CA ILE A 50 3.31 6.97 -4.58
C ILE A 50 3.55 8.46 -4.88
N LEU A 51 4.11 8.74 -6.05
CA LEU A 51 4.29 10.11 -6.53
C LEU A 51 3.05 10.48 -7.34
N LEU A 52 2.37 11.54 -6.90
CA LEU A 52 1.18 12.08 -7.57
C LEU A 52 1.52 13.46 -8.15
N PRO A 53 2.19 13.51 -9.32
CA PRO A 53 2.45 14.77 -10.00
C PRO A 53 1.11 15.38 -10.43
N ASN A 54 1.10 16.70 -10.56
CA ASN A 54 -0.04 17.52 -10.97
C ASN A 54 -1.33 17.25 -10.16
N THR A 55 -1.21 16.93 -8.87
CA THR A 55 -2.35 16.58 -8.03
C THR A 55 -2.45 17.46 -6.79
N ASP A 56 -3.58 18.14 -6.65
CA ASP A 56 -3.92 19.00 -5.50
C ASP A 56 -4.21 18.19 -4.25
N GLU A 57 -4.05 18.83 -3.08
CA GLU A 57 -4.21 18.18 -1.77
C GLU A 57 -5.58 17.50 -1.59
N GLU A 58 -6.67 18.13 -2.05
CA GLU A 58 -8.00 17.52 -1.94
C GLU A 58 -8.12 16.23 -2.76
N ILE A 59 -7.58 16.24 -3.98
CA ILE A 59 -7.56 15.07 -4.86
C ILE A 59 -6.67 13.98 -4.25
N VAL A 60 -5.54 14.36 -3.66
CA VAL A 60 -4.67 13.45 -2.92
C VAL A 60 -5.46 12.75 -1.81
N LYS A 61 -6.19 13.48 -0.96
CA LYS A 61 -7.01 12.91 0.12
C LYS A 61 -8.10 11.96 -0.40
N GLN A 62 -8.80 12.36 -1.47
CA GLN A 62 -9.81 11.49 -2.09
C GLN A 62 -9.21 10.18 -2.63
N ARG A 63 -8.04 10.27 -3.27
CA ARG A 63 -7.33 9.10 -3.78
C ARG A 63 -6.82 8.20 -2.66
N MET A 64 -6.34 8.78 -1.58
CA MET A 64 -5.93 8.03 -0.40
C MET A 64 -7.08 7.20 0.16
N SER A 65 -8.26 7.81 0.31
CA SER A 65 -9.44 7.06 0.74
C SER A 65 -9.74 5.90 -0.20
N LYS A 66 -9.77 6.16 -1.52
CA LYS A 66 -10.00 5.11 -2.52
C LYS A 66 -8.96 3.99 -2.48
N MET A 67 -7.68 4.31 -2.28
CA MET A 67 -6.61 3.33 -2.16
C MET A 67 -6.79 2.48 -0.90
N ILE A 68 -7.14 3.10 0.22
CA ILE A 68 -7.42 2.40 1.47
C ILE A 68 -8.61 1.45 1.29
N ASP A 69 -9.70 1.92 0.68
CA ASP A 69 -10.89 1.11 0.43
C ASP A 69 -10.61 -0.05 -0.54
N ALA A 70 -9.80 0.21 -1.58
CA ALA A 70 -9.39 -0.82 -2.54
C ALA A 70 -8.49 -1.88 -1.90
N VAL A 71 -7.56 -1.48 -1.03
CA VAL A 71 -6.70 -2.41 -0.26
C VAL A 71 -7.54 -3.19 0.75
N ALA A 72 -8.49 -2.55 1.44
CA ALA A 72 -9.36 -3.18 2.43
C ALA A 72 -10.30 -4.22 1.82
N SER A 73 -10.76 -4.00 0.59
CA SER A 73 -11.65 -4.90 -0.14
C SER A 73 -10.91 -5.97 -0.95
N CYS A 74 -9.58 -5.85 -1.10
CA CYS A 74 -8.78 -6.82 -1.83
C CYS A 74 -8.69 -8.14 -1.06
N ARG A 75 -8.86 -9.26 -1.78
CA ARG A 75 -8.66 -10.62 -1.27
C ARG A 75 -7.57 -11.29 -2.07
N VAL A 76 -6.65 -11.94 -1.37
CA VAL A 76 -5.58 -12.77 -1.95
C VAL A 76 -5.74 -14.17 -1.38
N ASP A 77 -5.89 -15.17 -2.24
CA ASP A 77 -6.08 -16.58 -1.84
C ASP A 77 -7.12 -16.79 -0.74
N GLN A 78 -8.29 -16.15 -0.91
CA GLN A 78 -9.44 -16.16 0.01
C GLN A 78 -9.24 -15.46 1.36
N VAL A 79 -8.04 -14.94 1.66
CA VAL A 79 -7.78 -14.14 2.86
C VAL A 79 -7.90 -12.66 2.54
N LEU A 80 -8.50 -11.89 3.46
CA LEU A 80 -8.55 -10.43 3.31
C LEU A 80 -7.12 -9.88 3.41
N PHE A 81 -6.74 -9.10 2.40
CA PHE A 81 -5.44 -8.43 2.33
C PHE A 81 -5.17 -7.61 3.60
N SER A 82 -6.21 -6.97 4.13
CA SER A 82 -6.13 -6.12 5.31
C SER A 82 -5.62 -6.85 6.56
N LYS A 83 -6.03 -8.11 6.79
CA LYS A 83 -5.68 -8.87 8.00
C LYS A 83 -4.23 -9.34 8.05
N LEU A 84 -3.56 -9.40 6.91
CA LEU A 84 -2.22 -9.99 6.80
C LEU A 84 -1.13 -8.92 6.76
N PHE A 85 -1.48 -7.67 6.45
CA PHE A 85 -0.48 -6.76 5.92
C PHE A 85 -0.76 -5.30 6.27
N ALA A 86 0.23 -4.65 6.87
CA ALA A 86 0.23 -3.21 7.07
C ALA A 86 0.97 -2.53 5.92
N LEU A 87 0.31 -1.60 5.21
CA LEU A 87 0.96 -0.84 4.15
C LEU A 87 1.32 0.56 4.65
N ASN A 88 2.58 0.90 4.47
CA ASN A 88 3.04 2.28 4.62
C ASN A 88 3.03 2.94 3.24
N PHE A 89 2.24 4.00 3.09
CA PHE A 89 2.23 4.82 1.89
C PHE A 89 2.86 6.18 2.17
N ILE A 90 3.75 6.61 1.29
CA ILE A 90 4.21 8.00 1.23
C ILE A 90 3.72 8.60 -0.06
N ILE A 91 2.85 9.58 0.03
CA ILE A 91 2.35 10.31 -1.13
C ILE A 91 3.03 11.66 -1.23
N ILE A 92 3.58 11.97 -2.41
CA ILE A 92 4.23 13.25 -2.70
C ILE A 92 3.39 14.00 -3.74
N SER A 93 2.87 15.17 -3.34
CA SER A 93 2.13 16.10 -4.20
C SER A 93 3.07 17.12 -4.87
N GLN A 94 2.56 17.85 -5.87
CA GLN A 94 3.24 18.94 -6.58
C GLN A 94 4.00 19.92 -5.68
N ASN A 95 3.41 20.27 -4.53
CA ASN A 95 4.03 21.21 -3.58
C ASN A 95 5.10 20.55 -2.69
N LYS A 96 5.66 19.40 -3.08
CA LYS A 96 6.58 18.56 -2.30
C LYS A 96 6.05 18.17 -0.91
N ARG A 97 4.73 18.31 -0.68
CA ARG A 97 4.09 17.86 0.56
C ARG A 97 4.09 16.35 0.60
N ARG A 98 4.57 15.82 1.73
CA ARG A 98 4.61 14.39 2.03
C ARG A 98 3.44 14.04 2.93
N TYR A 99 2.65 13.06 2.51
CA TYR A 99 1.58 12.50 3.30
C TYR A 99 1.95 11.06 3.63
N ARG A 100 2.06 10.74 4.92
CA ARG A 100 2.31 9.38 5.38
C ARG A 100 1.01 8.75 5.83
N ILE A 101 0.67 7.61 5.24
CA ILE A 101 -0.46 6.81 5.66
C ILE A 101 0.07 5.47 6.15
N LYS A 102 -0.42 5.08 7.32
CA LYS A 102 -0.29 3.72 7.82
C LYS A 102 -1.64 3.06 7.70
N TYR A 103 -1.74 2.07 6.83
CA TYR A 103 -2.87 1.17 6.82
C TYR A 103 -2.50 -0.07 7.63
N SER A 104 -3.31 -0.40 8.62
CA SER A 104 -3.22 -1.65 9.38
C SER A 104 -4.65 -2.12 9.60
N ALA A 105 -4.98 -3.38 9.29
CA ALA A 105 -6.18 -3.92 9.89
C ALA A 105 -5.98 -4.02 11.40
N ALA A 106 -7.02 -3.65 12.13
CA ALA A 106 -7.18 -3.99 13.54
C ALA A 106 -7.71 -5.43 13.66
#